data_AF-A0A258CN22-F1
#
_entry.id   AF-A0A258CN22-F1
#
_cell.length_a   1.000
_cell.length_b   1.000
_cell.length_c   1.000
_cell.angle_alpha   90.00
_cell.angle_beta   90.00
_cell.angle_gamma   90.00
#
_symmetry.space_group_name_H-M   'P 1'
#
loop_
_entity.id
_entity.type
_entity.pdbx_description
1 polymer ?
#
loop_
_entity_poly.entity_id
_entity_poly.type
_entity_poly.pdbx_seq_one_letter_code
_entity_poly.pdbx_strand_id
1 'polypeptide(L)' 'MSQYPVNPEFVAPGKLSDNERLKAESDHLRGTISSDLQNEITGGFNGDNFMLIRFHGMYQQDDRDIRA' A
#
# COMPACT_ATOMS: atom_id res chain seq x y z
N MET A 1 -2.25 -16.06 -5.21
CA MET A 1 -2.34 -16.56 -3.81
C MET A 1 -1.04 -17.25 -3.47
N SER A 2 -0.46 -16.98 -2.29
CA SER A 2 0.82 -17.55 -1.87
C SER A 2 0.79 -19.08 -1.96
N GLN A 3 1.81 -19.67 -2.57
CA GLN A 3 2.01 -21.12 -2.69
C GLN A 3 2.37 -21.80 -1.35
N TYR A 4 2.50 -21.02 -0.27
CA TYR A 4 2.83 -21.51 1.06
C TYR A 4 1.56 -21.61 1.93
N PRO A 5 1.29 -22.76 2.56
CA PRO A 5 0.17 -22.90 3.47
C PRO A 5 0.34 -21.98 4.70
N VAL A 6 -0.74 -21.30 5.09
CA VAL A 6 -0.76 -20.46 6.30
C VAL A 6 -0.65 -21.36 7.52
N ASN A 7 0.38 -21.15 8.35
CA ASN A 7 0.50 -21.85 9.63
C ASN A 7 -0.56 -21.32 10.62
N PRO A 8 -1.47 -22.16 11.15
CA PRO A 8 -2.50 -21.76 12.09
C PRO A 8 -1.96 -21.08 13.36
N GLU A 9 -0.74 -21.42 13.80
CA GLU A 9 -0.13 -20.83 15.01
C GLU A 9 0.28 -19.36 14.82
N PHE A 10 0.47 -18.91 13.58
CA PHE A 10 0.86 -17.53 13.26
C PHE A 10 -0.31 -16.66 12.81
N VAL A 11 -1.54 -17.18 12.91
CA VAL A 11 -2.74 -16.39 12.62
C VAL A 11 -2.98 -15.45 13.79
N ALA A 12 -2.84 -14.14 13.54
CA ALA A 12 -3.15 -13.13 14.53
C ALA A 12 -4.62 -13.21 14.95
N PRO A 13 -4.94 -13.22 16.26
CA PRO A 13 -6.31 -13.24 16.72
C PRO A 13 -6.99 -11.89 16.44
N GLY A 14 -8.25 -11.93 16.00
CA GLY A 14 -9.07 -10.74 15.77
C GLY A 14 -9.19 -10.34 14.30
N LYS A 15 -9.89 -9.22 14.06
CA LYS A 15 -10.10 -8.70 12.71
C LYS A 15 -8.79 -8.13 12.17
N LEU A 16 -8.39 -8.57 10.97
CA LEU A 16 -7.23 -8.02 10.29
C LEU A 16 -7.44 -6.54 9.96
N SER A 17 -6.34 -5.78 10.02
CA SER A 17 -6.35 -4.40 9.53
C SER A 17 -6.58 -4.37 8.02
N ASP A 18 -7.09 -3.26 7.49
CA ASP A 18 -7.28 -3.09 6.05
C ASP A 18 -5.97 -3.21 5.26
N ASN A 19 -4.83 -2.91 5.89
CA ASN A 19 -3.50 -3.11 5.28
C ASN A 19 -3.23 -4.57 4.90
N GLU A 20 -3.84 -5.54 5.58
CA GLU A 20 -3.68 -6.95 5.23
C GLU A 20 -4.41 -7.31 3.93
N ARG A 21 -5.60 -6.73 3.71
CA ARG A 21 -6.31 -6.82 2.42
C ARG A 21 -5.45 -6.20 1.31
N LEU A 22 -4.99 -4.97 1.53
CA LEU A 22 -4.14 -4.25 0.60
C LEU A 22 -2.90 -5.06 0.21
N LYS A 23 -2.17 -5.64 1.18
CA LYS A 23 -0.99 -6.48 0.88
C LYS A 23 -1.37 -7.73 0.07
N ALA A 24 -2.47 -8.40 0.43
CA ALA A 24 -2.92 -9.61 -0.25
C ALA A 24 -3.34 -9.36 -1.72
N GLU A 25 -3.95 -8.22 -2.01
CA GLU A 25 -4.49 -7.85 -3.32
C GLU A 25 -3.49 -7.10 -4.21
N SER A 26 -2.33 -6.69 -3.66
CA SER A 26 -1.37 -5.81 -4.32
C SER A 26 -0.49 -6.41 -5.42
N ASP A 27 -0.64 -7.70 -5.77
CA ASP A 27 0.31 -8.41 -6.65
C ASP A 27 1.78 -8.17 -6.24
N HIS A 28 2.14 -8.70 -5.07
CA HIS A 28 3.49 -8.59 -4.50
C HIS A 28 3.94 -7.15 -4.27
N LEU A 29 3.06 -6.34 -3.66
CA LEU A 29 3.30 -4.94 -3.32
C LEU A 29 3.44 -4.01 -4.54
N ARG A 30 3.14 -4.49 -5.76
CA ARG A 30 3.21 -3.69 -6.99
C ARG A 30 2.06 -2.67 -7.07
N GLY A 31 0.85 -3.11 -6.75
CA GLY A 31 -0.39 -2.34 -6.93
C GLY A 31 -0.51 -1.78 -8.35
N THR A 32 -0.94 -0.52 -8.43
CA THR A 32 -0.98 0.26 -9.67
C THR A 32 -0.02 1.45 -9.64
N ILE A 33 1.05 1.36 -8.83
CA ILE A 33 2.05 2.42 -8.62
C ILE A 33 2.61 2.96 -9.95
N SER A 34 2.85 2.10 -10.93
CA SER A 34 3.34 2.50 -12.25
C SER A 34 2.40 3.44 -12.99
N SER A 35 1.08 3.27 -12.81
CA SER A 35 0.07 4.12 -13.43
C SER A 35 0.03 5.49 -12.75
N ASP A 36 0.14 5.53 -11.42
CA ASP A 36 0.20 6.80 -10.68
C ASP A 36 1.46 7.60 -11.05
N LEU A 37 2.61 6.93 -11.25
CA LEU A 37 3.85 7.56 -11.70
C LEU A 37 3.75 8.22 -13.09
N GLN A 38 2.81 7.78 -13.94
CA GLN A 38 2.56 8.39 -15.25
C GLN A 38 1.66 9.63 -15.17
N ASN A 39 1.04 9.90 -14.02
CA ASN A 39 0.16 11.06 -13.84
C ASN A 39 0.97 12.30 -13.43
N GLU A 40 1.35 13.09 -14.43
CA GLU A 40 2.14 14.32 -14.25
C GLU A 40 1.35 15.49 -13.63
N ILE A 41 0.03 15.39 -13.50
CA ILE A 41 -0.81 16.50 -13.01
C ILE A 41 -0.70 16.62 -11.49
N THR A 42 -0.89 15.50 -10.78
CA THR A 42 -0.88 15.50 -9.31
C THR A 42 0.47 15.08 -8.75
N GLY A 43 1.23 14.23 -9.48
CA GLY A 43 2.48 13.64 -8.99
C GLY A 43 2.34 12.82 -7.69
N GLY A 44 1.11 12.52 -7.29
CA GLY A 44 0.77 11.90 -6.01
C GLY A 44 0.15 10.52 -6.19
N PHE A 45 0.32 9.68 -5.18
CA PHE A 45 -0.23 8.33 -5.14
C PHE A 45 -1.62 8.34 -4.51
N ASN A 46 -2.54 7.56 -5.09
CA ASN A 46 -3.94 7.57 -4.68
C ASN A 46 -4.37 6.21 -4.10
N GLY A 47 -5.39 6.23 -3.23
CA GLY A 47 -5.97 5.02 -2.65
C GLY A 47 -4.93 4.12 -1.97
N ASP A 48 -4.95 2.82 -2.28
CA ASP A 48 -4.05 1.82 -1.70
C ASP A 48 -2.57 2.09 -2.07
N ASN A 49 -2.27 2.77 -3.19
CA ASN A 49 -0.89 3.07 -3.58
C ASN A 49 -0.18 3.96 -2.55
N PHE A 50 -0.91 4.84 -1.85
CA PHE A 50 -0.35 5.68 -0.80
C PHE A 50 0.30 4.86 0.34
N MET A 51 -0.22 3.67 0.64
CA MET A 51 0.38 2.77 1.62
C MET A 51 1.43 1.85 0.97
N LEU A 52 1.21 1.42 -0.27
CA LEU A 52 2.13 0.50 -0.96
C LEU A 52 3.51 1.11 -1.23
N ILE A 53 3.59 2.41 -1.53
CA ILE A 53 4.87 3.07 -1.79
C ILE A 53 5.88 2.99 -0.63
N ARG A 54 5.39 2.78 0.60
CA ARG A 54 6.24 2.63 1.80
C ARG A 54 7.11 1.38 1.72
N PHE A 55 6.62 0.33 1.07
CA PHE A 55 7.40 -0.88 0.81
C PHE A 55 8.50 -0.67 -0.25
N HIS A 56 8.39 0.41 -1.03
CA HIS A 56 9.38 0.82 -2.03
C HIS A 56 10.27 1.97 -1.54
N GLY A 57 10.30 2.23 -0.23
CA GLY A 57 11.16 3.25 0.37
C GLY A 57 10.69 4.69 0.16
N MET A 58 9.45 4.91 -0.29
CA MET A 58 8.88 6.24 -0.52
C MET A 58 7.76 6.54 0.48
N TYR A 59 7.70 7.80 0.93
CA TYR A 59 6.63 8.31 1.79
C TYR A 59 6.12 9.62 1.19
N GLN A 60 4.84 9.66 0.81
CA GLN A 60 4.23 10.87 0.29
C GLN A 60 4.05 11.89 1.41
N GLN A 61 4.45 13.13 1.14
CA GLN A 61 4.42 14.24 2.07
C GLN A 61 3.31 15.23 1.70
N ASP A 62 2.91 16.00 2.68
CA ASP A 62 2.12 17.20 2.53
C ASP A 62 2.96 18.42 2.91
N ASP A 63 2.75 19.54 2.22
CA ASP A 63 3.27 20.82 2.69
C ASP A 63 2.41 21.29 3.86
N ARG A 64 3.04 21.38 5.03
CA ARG A 64 2.37 21.73 6.27
C ARG A 64 2.15 23.23 6.42
N ASP A 65 2.88 24.06 5.69
CA ASP A 65 2.78 25.50 5.80
C ASP A 65 1.53 26.02 5.05
N ILE A 66 1.02 25.26 4.08
CA ILE A 66 -0.22 25.57 3.34
C ILE A 66 -1.47 24.92 3.93
N ARG A 67 -1.34 24.13 4.99
CA ARG A 67 -2.45 23.43 5.66
C ARG A 67 -3.08 24.40 6.67
N ALA A 68 -4.10 25.14 6.23
CA ALA A 68 -4.88 26.07 7.05
C ALA A 68 -5.57 25.40 8.26
#